data_AF-A0A7S3AE09-F1
#
_entry.id   AF-A0A7S3AE09-F1
#
_cell.length_a   1.000
_cell.length_b   1.000
_cell.length_c   1.000
_cell.angle_alpha   90.00
_cell.angle_beta   90.00
_cell.angle_gamma   90.00
#
_symmetry.space_group_name_H-M   'P 1'
#
loop_
_entity.id
_entity.type
_entity.pdbx_description
1 polymer ?
#
loop_
_entity_poly.entity_id
_entity_poly.type
_entity_poly.pdbx_seq_one_letter_code
_entity_poly.pdbx_strand_id
1 'polypeptide(L)'
;MEAAEAMVVSKVRPPKLQLAAPPPCGIVPLTLRDADIAHAKGSNVIVHQVNFEVQRGQRIILRGPNGAGKSTILKALSGSLPLVAGVREVDD
;
A
#
# COMPACT_ATOMS: atom_id res chain seq x y z
N MET A 1 -6.82 15.32 49.92
CA MET A 1 -5.91 15.43 48.76
C MET A 1 -5.77 14.01 48.27
N GLU A 2 -6.49 13.59 47.23
CA GLU A 2 -6.09 13.81 45.84
C GLU A 2 -7.29 13.59 44.93
N ALA A 3 -7.63 14.60 44.14
CA ALA A 3 -8.72 14.55 43.17
C ALA A 3 -8.20 13.88 41.89
N ALA A 4 -8.77 12.74 41.52
CA ALA A 4 -8.57 12.16 40.21
C ALA A 4 -9.28 13.05 39.17
N GLU A 5 -8.53 13.76 38.34
CA GLU A 5 -9.09 14.47 37.18
C GLU A 5 -9.65 13.46 36.19
N ALA A 6 -10.98 13.49 36.02
CA ALA A 6 -11.66 12.73 35.00
C ALA A 6 -11.33 13.31 33.62
N MET A 7 -10.62 12.53 32.80
CA MET A 7 -10.37 12.87 31.41
C MET A 7 -11.68 12.71 30.61
N VAL A 8 -12.25 13.83 30.16
CA VAL A 8 -13.45 13.83 29.32
C VAL A 8 -13.08 13.31 27.93
N VAL A 9 -13.36 12.03 27.67
CA VAL A 9 -13.34 11.50 26.30
C VAL A 9 -14.60 12.01 25.59
N SER A 10 -14.44 13.02 24.75
CA SER A 10 -15.51 13.47 23.87
C SER A 10 -15.96 12.31 22.99
N LYS A 11 -17.27 12.08 22.87
CA LYS A 11 -17.85 11.08 21.96
C LYS A 11 -17.37 11.37 20.53
N VAL A 12 -16.36 10.65 20.06
CA VAL A 12 -15.86 10.77 18.68
C VAL A 12 -16.91 10.15 17.76
N ARG A 13 -17.58 10.98 16.95
CA ARG A 13 -18.39 10.46 15.84
C ARG A 13 -17.41 9.82 14.85
N PRO A 14 -17.64 8.58 14.39
CA PRO A 14 -16.74 7.96 13.43
C PRO A 14 -16.67 8.82 12.17
N PRO A 15 -15.47 9.10 11.64
CA PRO A 15 -15.35 9.87 10.42
C PRO A 15 -16.07 9.13 9.29
N LYS A 16 -17.02 9.80 8.64
CA LYS A 16 -17.61 9.31 7.39
C LYS A 16 -16.63 9.59 6.26
N LEU A 17 -15.84 8.59 5.89
CA LEU A 17 -15.02 8.64 4.68
C LEU A 17 -15.88 8.20 3.49
N GLN A 18 -16.33 9.15 2.68
CA GLN A 18 -16.88 8.86 1.36
C GLN A 18 -15.78 9.03 0.34
N LEU A 19 -15.40 7.94 -0.31
CA LEU A 19 -14.49 7.95 -1.44
C LEU A 19 -15.30 8.15 -2.72
N ALA A 20 -14.73 8.85 -3.70
CA ALA A 20 -15.29 8.88 -5.04
C ALA A 20 -15.39 7.46 -5.61
N ALA A 21 -16.39 7.21 -6.44
CA ALA A 21 -16.44 5.97 -7.20
C ALA A 21 -15.18 5.88 -8.09
N PRO A 22 -14.47 4.75 -8.12
CA PRO A 22 -13.32 4.60 -8.98
C PRO A 22 -13.78 4.60 -10.46
N PRO A 23 -12.88 4.95 -11.40
CA PRO A 23 -13.10 4.68 -12.82
C PRO A 23 -13.41 3.19 -13.05
N PRO A 24 -14.11 2.85 -14.16
CA PRO A 24 -14.25 1.47 -14.58
C PRO A 24 -12.87 0.81 -14.71
N CYS A 25 -12.73 -0.39 -14.17
CA CYS A 25 -11.56 -1.25 -14.36
C CYS A 25 -12.04 -2.70 -14.44
N GLY A 26 -11.25 -3.55 -15.05
CA GLY A 26 -11.43 -4.99 -15.12
C GLY A 26 -11.24 -5.68 -13.77
N ILE A 27 -11.08 -7.01 -13.83
CA ILE A 27 -10.99 -7.84 -12.61
C ILE A 27 -9.65 -7.64 -11.89
N VAL A 28 -8.57 -7.39 -12.63
CA VAL A 28 -7.21 -7.23 -12.10
C VAL A 28 -6.71 -5.81 -12.40
N PRO A 29 -7.10 -4.80 -11.61
CA PRO A 29 -6.75 -3.41 -11.88
C PRO A 29 -5.25 -3.09 -11.73
N LEU A 30 -4.47 -3.94 -11.06
CA LEU A 30 -3.08 -3.64 -10.76
C LEU A 30 -2.24 -4.93 -10.67
N THR A 31 -1.11 -4.93 -11.37
CA THR A 31 -0.17 -6.05 -11.40
C THR A 31 1.28 -5.57 -11.28
N LEU A 32 2.09 -6.33 -10.54
CA LEU A 32 3.54 -6.34 -10.60
C LEU A 32 4.01 -7.69 -11.17
N ARG A 33 4.87 -7.66 -12.18
CA ARG A 33 5.51 -8.86 -12.76
C ARG A 33 7.03 -8.73 -12.67
N ASP A 34 7.68 -9.74 -12.10
CA ASP A 34 9.14 -9.85 -11.95
C ASP A 34 9.80 -8.55 -11.45
N ALA A 35 9.13 -7.90 -10.48
CA ALA A 35 9.45 -6.54 -10.09
C ALA A 35 10.58 -6.50 -9.05
N ASP A 36 11.66 -5.79 -9.40
CA ASP A 36 12.71 -5.40 -8.46
C ASP A 36 12.52 -3.95 -8.03
N ILE A 37 12.56 -3.68 -6.72
CA ILE A 37 12.25 -2.35 -6.18
C ILE A 37 13.38 -1.87 -5.27
N ALA A 38 13.88 -0.66 -5.54
CA ALA A 38 14.86 0.05 -4.74
C ALA A 38 14.43 1.50 -4.53
N HIS A 39 14.97 2.17 -3.50
CA HIS A 39 14.65 3.59 -3.26
C HIS A 39 15.29 4.54 -4.28
N ALA A 40 16.45 4.17 -4.84
CA ALA A 40 17.13 4.95 -5.85
C ALA A 40 17.76 4.04 -6.92
N LYS A 41 17.96 4.58 -8.12
CA LYS A 41 18.66 3.86 -9.18
C LYS A 41 20.11 3.61 -8.74
N GLY A 42 20.56 2.36 -8.82
CA GLY A 42 21.90 1.94 -8.39
C GLY A 42 22.05 1.74 -6.88
N SER A 43 20.99 1.91 -6.08
CA SER A 43 21.02 1.47 -4.67
C SER A 43 20.73 -0.03 -4.56
N ASN A 44 20.98 -0.60 -3.39
CA ASN A 44 20.60 -1.97 -3.09
C ASN A 44 19.09 -2.17 -3.31
N VAL A 45 18.75 -3.23 -4.03
CA VAL A 45 17.37 -3.67 -4.19
C VAL A 45 16.86 -4.14 -2.84
N ILE A 46 15.64 -3.70 -2.50
CA ILE A 46 15.00 -3.95 -1.20
C ILE A 46 14.06 -5.15 -1.30
N VAL A 47 13.40 -5.29 -2.46
CA VAL A 47 12.49 -6.39 -2.75
C VAL A 47 12.78 -6.88 -4.15
N HIS A 48 12.98 -8.19 -4.27
CA HIS A 48 13.39 -8.85 -5.51
C HIS A 48 12.26 -9.68 -6.09
N GLN A 49 12.11 -9.65 -7.41
CA GLN A 49 11.28 -10.56 -8.21
C GLN A 49 9.85 -10.70 -7.68
N VAL A 50 9.22 -9.57 -7.35
CA VAL A 50 7.84 -9.55 -6.83
C VAL A 50 6.87 -9.81 -7.98
N ASN A 51 6.07 -10.86 -7.82
CA ASN A 51 4.91 -11.15 -8.64
C ASN A 51 3.66 -10.98 -7.77
N PHE A 52 2.83 -9.98 -8.09
CA PHE A 52 1.70 -9.62 -7.24
C PHE A 52 0.56 -9.01 -8.04
N GLU A 53 -0.65 -9.53 -7.84
CA GLU A 53 -1.87 -9.08 -8.50
C GLU A 53 -2.88 -8.63 -7.45
N VAL A 54 -3.51 -7.47 -7.69
CA VAL A 54 -4.62 -6.97 -6.89
C VAL A 54 -5.89 -7.14 -7.70
N GLN A 55 -6.83 -7.93 -7.17
CA GLN A 55 -8.13 -8.13 -7.78
C GLN A 55 -9.17 -7.17 -7.20
N ARG A 56 -10.17 -6.81 -8.01
CA ARG A 56 -11.28 -5.97 -7.60
C ARG A 56 -12.03 -6.61 -6.42
N GLY A 57 -12.22 -5.84 -5.35
CA GLY A 57 -12.91 -6.28 -4.12
C GLY A 57 -12.04 -7.12 -3.18
N GLN A 58 -10.81 -7.45 -3.56
CA GLN A 58 -9.90 -8.21 -2.73
C GLN A 58 -9.40 -7.36 -1.55
N ARG A 59 -9.27 -8.01 -0.38
CA ARG A 59 -8.62 -7.43 0.79
C ARG A 59 -7.37 -8.24 1.09
N ILE A 60 -6.21 -7.62 0.95
CA ILE A 60 -4.92 -8.28 1.13
C ILE A 60 -4.23 -7.69 2.37
N ILE A 61 -3.64 -8.55 3.18
CA ILE A 61 -2.80 -8.14 4.31
C ILE A 61 -1.34 -8.46 3.96
N LEU A 62 -0.51 -7.42 3.79
CA LEU A 62 0.94 -7.59 3.70
C LEU A 62 1.55 -7.67 5.10
N ARG A 63 2.09 -8.84 5.46
CA ARG A 63 2.72 -9.11 6.77
C ARG A 63 4.23 -9.28 6.61
N GLY A 64 4.97 -8.96 7.67
CA GLY A 64 6.43 -9.13 7.72
C GLY A 64 7.08 -8.18 8.74
N PRO A 65 8.34 -8.42 9.13
CA PRO A 65 9.05 -7.58 10.09
C PRO A 65 9.26 -6.15 9.58
N ASN A 66 9.60 -5.23 10.48
CA ASN A 66 10.00 -3.88 10.08
C ASN A 66 11.24 -3.96 9.18
N GLY A 67 11.26 -3.14 8.12
CA GLY A 67 12.32 -3.18 7.11
C GLY A 67 12.14 -4.22 6.00
N ALA A 68 11.16 -5.14 6.07
CA ALA A 68 10.93 -6.16 5.03
C ALA A 68 10.43 -5.64 3.67
N GLY A 69 10.41 -4.33 3.43
CA GLY A 69 9.99 -3.76 2.15
C GLY A 69 8.48 -3.63 1.90
N LYS A 70 7.62 -3.86 2.92
CA LYS A 70 6.15 -3.74 2.77
C LYS A 70 5.70 -2.39 2.21
N SER A 71 6.16 -1.29 2.82
CA SER A 71 5.87 0.06 2.34
C SER A 71 6.49 0.34 0.97
N THR A 72 7.61 -0.33 0.65
CA THR A 72 8.27 -0.25 -0.65
C THR A 72 7.42 -0.90 -1.74
N ILE A 73 6.82 -2.07 -1.48
CA ILE A 73 5.84 -2.72 -2.37
C ILE A 73 4.63 -1.82 -2.57
N LEU A 74 4.05 -1.27 -1.49
CA LEU A 74 2.88 -0.39 -1.59
C LEU A 74 3.18 0.87 -2.42
N LYS A 75 4.36 1.47 -2.27
CA LYS A 75 4.80 2.62 -3.06
C LYS A 75 5.00 2.29 -4.54
N ALA A 76 5.54 1.11 -4.85
CA ALA A 76 5.67 0.63 -6.22
C ALA A 76 4.30 0.38 -6.85
N LEU A 77 3.42 -0.33 -6.15
CA LEU A 77 2.03 -0.54 -6.56
C LEU A 77 1.29 0.77 -6.85
N SER A 78 1.47 1.79 -6.03
CA SER A 78 0.84 3.10 -6.25
C SER A 78 1.49 3.94 -7.36
N GLY A 79 2.59 3.48 -7.96
CA GLY A 79 3.36 4.24 -8.95
C GLY A 79 4.22 5.37 -8.37
N SER A 80 4.26 5.54 -7.04
CA SER A 80 5.05 6.58 -6.37
C SER A 80 6.54 6.25 -6.30
N LEU A 81 6.91 4.99 -6.52
CA LEU A 81 8.29 4.52 -6.59
C LEU A 81 8.48 3.70 -7.87
N PRO A 82 9.33 4.13 -8.81
CA PRO A 82 9.59 3.37 -10.03
C PRO A 82 10.27 2.03 -9.72
N LEU A 83 10.02 1.06 -10.59
CA LEU A 83 10.70 -0.24 -10.56
C LEU A 83 12.13 -0.10 -11.06
N VAL A 84 13.03 -0.91 -10.51
CA VAL A 84 14.39 -1.11 -11.04
C VAL A 84 14.34 -2.04 -12.25
N ALA A 85 13.54 -3.10 -12.16
CA ALA A 85 13.27 -4.06 -13.23
C ALA A 85 11.83 -4.60 -13.09
N GLY A 86 11.34 -5.26 -14.15
CA GLY A 86 9.99 -5.80 -14.21
C GLY A 86 8.95 -4.80 -14.71
N VAL A 87 7.67 -5.15 -14.57
CA VAL A 87 6.55 -4.39 -15.14
C VAL A 87 5.51 -4.09 -14.06
N ARG A 88 4.98 -2.86 -14.11
CA ARG A 88 3.78 -2.45 -13.40
C ARG A 88 2.68 -2.15 -14.40
N GLU A 89 1.59 -2.91 -14.34
CA GLU A 89 0.43 -2.74 -15.21
C GLU A 89 -0.73 -2.17 -14.38
N VAL A 90 -1.41 -1.17 -14.94
CA VAL A 90 -2.64 -0.59 -14.40
C VAL A 90 -3.70 -0.68 -15.48
N ASP A 91 -4.88 -1.14 -15.10
CA ASP A 91 -6.05 -1.16 -15.99
C ASP A 91 -6.71 0.23 -15.97
N ASP A 92 -6.80 0.87 -17.14
CA ASP A 92 -7.32 2.24 -17.35
C ASP A 92 -8.80 2.25 -17.78
#